data_AF-A0A4R1Q9G9-F1
#
_entry.id   AF-A0A4R1Q9G9-F1
#
_cell.length_a   1.000
_cell.length_b   1.000
_cell.length_c   1.000
_cell.angle_alpha   90.00
_cell.angle_beta   90.00
_cell.angle_gamma   90.00
#
_symmetry.space_group_name_H-M   'P 1'
#
loop_
_entity.id
_entity.type
_entity.pdbx_description
1 polymer ?
#
loop_
_entity_poly.entity_id
_entity_poly.type
_entity_poly.pdbx_seq_one_letter_code
_entity_poly.pdbx_strand_id
1 'polypeptide(L)' 'MFDEMMVDTLYQYLINQGSPKSKEVLLDEHNNRADKHDNILLSVDTQCDWLREIGYDDVDCFFFKCFELAIFAGRKK' A
#
# COMPACT_ATOMS: atom_id res chain seq x y z
N MET A 1 3.09 9.62 -9.19
CA MET A 1 1.75 9.92 -8.65
C MET A 1 1.49 9.28 -7.29
N PHE A 2 1.39 7.95 -7.13
CA PHE A 2 1.19 7.34 -5.79
C PHE A 2 2.37 7.60 -4.85
N ASP A 3 3.60 7.34 -5.31
CA ASP A 3 4.82 7.60 -4.54
C ASP A 3 4.96 9.08 -4.13
N GLU A 4 4.60 9.99 -5.02
CA GLU A 4 4.63 11.43 -4.74
C GLU A 4 3.61 11.82 -3.67
N MET A 5 2.39 11.30 -3.72
CA MET A 5 1.36 11.53 -2.69
C MET A 5 1.77 10.95 -1.33
N MET A 6 2.42 9.78 -1.32
CA MET A 6 2.94 9.15 -0.11
C MET A 6 4.04 10.00 0.52
N VAL A 7 5.01 10.44 -0.29
CA VAL A 7 6.12 11.31 0.15
C VAL A 7 5.60 12.67 0.61
N ASP A 8 4.60 13.22 -0.06
CA ASP A 8 3.95 14.48 0.36
C ASP A 8 3.29 14.37 1.73
N THR A 9 2.55 13.29 1.97
CA THR A 9 1.90 13.04 3.26
C THR A 9 2.95 12.85 4.37
N LEU A 10 4.02 12.11 4.08
CA LEU A 10 5.15 11.90 4.99
C LEU A 10 5.86 13.23 5.32
N TYR A 11 6.10 14.06 4.31
CA TYR A 11 6.74 15.36 4.47
C TYR A 11 5.90 16.28 5.38
N GLN A 12 4.59 16.35 5.17
CA GLN A 12 3.69 17.13 6.04
C GLN A 12 3.71 16.63 7.49
N TYR A 13 3.70 15.32 7.69
CA TYR A 13 3.81 14.71 9.02
C TYR A 13 5.13 15.07 9.73
N LEU A 14 6.26 15.02 9.01
CA LEU A 14 7.58 15.33 9.54
C LEU A 14 7.77 16.82 9.86
N ILE A 15 7.24 17.71 9.01
CA ILE A 15 7.24 19.16 9.25
C ILE A 15 6.42 19.50 10.50
N ASN A 16 5.26 18.86 10.70
CA ASN A 16 4.45 19.04 11.89
C ASN A 16 5.15 18.57 13.19
N GLN A 17 6.16 17.71 13.09
CA GLN A 17 7.00 17.27 14.21
C GLN A 17 8.29 18.08 14.38
N GLY A 18 8.53 19.10 13.55
CA GLY A 18 9.73 19.93 13.60
C GLY A 18 10.97 19.30 12.96
N SER A 19 10.79 18.32 12.08
CA SER A 19 11.92 17.71 11.35
C SER A 19 12.43 18.63 10.23
N PRO A 20 13.76 18.78 10.04
CA PRO A 20 14.34 19.62 8.99
C PRO A 20 14.54 18.89 7.64
N LYS A 21 14.02 17.67 7.47
CA LYS A 21 14.22 16.90 6.22
C LYS A 21 13.50 17.55 5.04
N SER A 22 14.18 17.68 3.90
CA SER A 22 13.59 18.18 2.65
C SER A 22 12.79 17.09 1.92
N LYS A 23 11.77 17.48 1.18
CA LYS A 23 10.92 16.58 0.38
C LYS A 23 11.73 15.75 -0.64
N GLU A 24 12.77 16.35 -1.23
CA GLU A 24 13.64 15.68 -2.22
C GLU A 24 14.41 14.50 -1.61
N VAL A 25 14.93 14.67 -0.39
CA VAL A 25 15.63 13.60 0.33
C VAL A 25 14.67 12.47 0.70
N LEU A 26 13.45 12.80 1.12
CA LEU A 26 12.43 11.79 1.43
C LEU A 26 11.99 10.99 0.19
N LEU A 27 11.92 11.65 -0.98
CA LEU A 27 11.60 10.98 -2.24
C LEU A 27 12.70 10.00 -2.65
N ASP A 28 13.97 10.39 -2.49
CA ASP A 28 15.10 9.51 -2.76
C ASP A 28 15.15 8.32 -1.79
N GLU A 29 14.95 8.56 -0.48
CA GLU A 29 14.84 7.50 0.54
C GLU A 29 13.70 6.52 0.24
N HIS A 30 12.53 7.01 -0.20
CA HIS A 30 11.38 6.17 -0.57
C HIS A 30 11.63 5.34 -1.84
N ASN A 31 12.33 5.92 -2.82
CA ASN A 31 12.66 5.22 -4.08
C ASN A 31 13.75 4.18 -3.90
N ASN A 32 14.74 4.47 -3.06
CA ASN A 32 15.89 3.61 -2.78
C ASN A 32 15.68 2.72 -1.54
N ARG A 33 14.43 2.56 -1.07
CA ARG A 33 14.13 1.69 0.08
C ARG A 33 14.60 0.25 -0.23
N ALA A 34 15.44 -0.31 0.64
CA ALA A 34 16.11 -1.59 0.39
C ALA A 34 15.13 -2.76 0.25
N ASP A 35 13.97 -2.65 0.92
CA ASP A 35 12.86 -3.60 0.90
C ASP A 35 11.97 -3.48 -0.35
N LYS A 36 12.18 -2.48 -1.23
CA LYS A 36 11.36 -2.31 -2.44
C LYS A 36 11.45 -3.51 -3.37
N HIS A 37 12.64 -4.11 -3.43
CA HIS A 37 12.90 -5.27 -4.29
C HIS A 37 12.15 -6.53 -3.82
N ASP A 38 11.92 -6.65 -2.50
CA ASP A 38 11.22 -7.80 -1.92
C ASP A 38 9.70 -7.59 -1.86
N ASN A 39 9.25 -6.33 -1.90
CA ASN A 39 7.84 -5.96 -1.82
C ASN A 39 7.14 -6.04 -3.19
N ILE A 40 7.13 -7.24 -3.77
CA ILE A 40 6.44 -7.54 -5.03
C ILE A 40 4.97 -7.80 -4.74
N LEU A 41 4.13 -6.79 -4.99
CA LEU A 41 2.69 -6.90 -4.80
C LEU A 41 2.07 -7.79 -5.89
N LEU A 42 1.42 -8.88 -5.47
CA LEU A 42 0.59 -9.70 -6.35
C LEU A 42 -0.77 -9.04 -6.58
N SER A 43 -1.44 -9.41 -7.67
CA SER A 43 -2.77 -8.88 -7.97
C SER A 43 -3.76 -9.19 -6.85
N VAL A 44 -4.69 -8.26 -6.63
CA VAL A 44 -5.78 -8.44 -5.65
C VAL A 44 -6.60 -9.69 -5.96
N ASP A 45 -6.75 -10.03 -7.25
CA ASP A 45 -7.45 -11.23 -7.70
C ASP A 45 -6.77 -12.51 -7.16
N THR A 46 -5.43 -12.60 -7.24
CA THR A 46 -4.68 -13.72 -6.65
C THR A 46 -4.87 -13.80 -5.13
N GLN A 47 -4.91 -12.65 -4.46
CA GLN A 47 -5.13 -12.61 -3.01
C GLN A 47 -6.57 -13.00 -2.64
N CYS A 48 -7.56 -12.64 -3.46
CA CYS A 48 -8.93 -13.11 -3.33
C CYS A 48 -9.04 -14.63 -3.56
N ASP A 49 -8.32 -15.17 -4.54
CA ASP A 49 -8.30 -16.62 -4.79
C ASP A 49 -7.76 -17.40 -3.58
N TRP A 50 -6.72 -16.89 -2.91
CA TRP A 50 -6.24 -17.49 -1.66
C TRP A 50 -7.30 -17.52 -0.56
N LEU A 51 -8.10 -16.45 -0.41
CA LEU A 51 -9.20 -16.45 0.56
C LEU A 51 -10.26 -17.51 0.22
N ARG A 52 -10.53 -17.75 -1.08
CA ARG A 52 -11.44 -18.81 -1.52
C ARG A 52 -10.85 -20.20 -1.23
N GLU A 53 -9.55 -20.39 -1.48
CA GLU A 53 -8.85 -21.65 -1.21
C GLU A 53 -8.89 -22.05 0.27
N ILE A 54 -8.77 -21.09 1.20
CA ILE A 54 -8.82 -21.36 2.64
C ILE A 54 -10.25 -21.43 3.22
N GLY A 55 -11.28 -21.40 2.36
CA GLY A 55 -12.67 -21.65 2.71
C GLY A 55 -13.49 -20.43 3.15
N TYR A 56 -13.14 -19.22 2.68
CA TYR A 56 -14.04 -18.08 2.75
C TYR A 56 -14.97 -18.06 1.52
N ASP A 57 -16.25 -17.85 1.76
CA ASP A 57 -17.27 -17.61 0.75
C ASP A 57 -17.42 -16.09 0.51
N ASP A 58 -18.08 -15.70 -0.59
CA ASP A 58 -18.34 -14.30 -0.94
C ASP A 58 -17.07 -13.43 -0.87
N VAL A 59 -15.99 -13.88 -1.51
CA VAL A 59 -14.74 -13.12 -1.58
C VAL A 59 -14.79 -12.16 -2.76
N ASP A 60 -14.77 -10.86 -2.49
CA ASP A 60 -14.64 -9.81 -3.51
C ASP A 60 -13.84 -8.59 -3.01
N CYS A 61 -13.34 -7.80 -3.97
CA CYS A 61 -12.82 -6.47 -3.72
C CYS A 61 -13.99 -5.48 -3.62
N PHE A 62 -14.67 -5.49 -2.47
CA PHE A 62 -16.02 -4.95 -2.33
C PHE A 62 -16.17 -3.42 -2.45
N PHE A 63 -15.15 -2.60 -2.16
CA PHE A 63 -15.38 -1.14 -2.04
C PHE A 63 -14.26 -0.20 -2.48
N PHE A 64 -12.98 -0.58 -2.38
CA PHE A 64 -11.88 0.37 -2.59
C PHE A 64 -10.65 -0.28 -3.22
N LYS A 65 -10.24 0.25 -4.37
CA LYS A 65 -8.96 -0.03 -5.03
C LYS A 65 -8.35 1.30 -5.46
N CYS A 66 -7.25 1.70 -4.83
CA CYS A 66 -6.52 2.93 -5.12
C CYS A 66 -5.04 2.59 -5.28
N PHE A 67 -4.57 2.58 -6.54
CA PHE A 67 -3.24 2.12 -6.92
C PHE A 67 -2.93 0.73 -6.34
N GLU A 68 -1.96 0.65 -5.43
CA GLU A 68 -1.48 -0.56 -4.77
C GLU A 68 -2.30 -0.94 -3.52
N LEU A 69 -3.20 -0.06 -3.07
CA LEU A 69 -4.06 -0.30 -1.92
C LEU A 69 -5.39 -0.88 -2.38
N ALA A 70 -5.76 -2.04 -1.84
CA ALA A 70 -7.07 -2.63 -2.07
C ALA A 70 -7.64 -3.17 -0.76
N ILE A 71 -8.95 -2.95 -0.57
CA ILE A 71 -9.71 -3.55 0.52
C ILE A 71 -10.56 -4.66 -0.09
N PHE A 72 -10.19 -5.89 0.25
CA PHE A 72 -10.91 -7.11 -0.12
C PHE A 72 -11.25 -7.89 1.14
N ALA A 73 -12.36 -8.61 1.11
CA ALA A 73 -12.85 -9.39 2.23
C ALA A 73 -13.55 -10.64 1.74
N GLY A 74 -13.73 -11.60 2.65
CA GLY A 74 -14.55 -12.79 2.44
C GLY A 74 -15.30 -13.11 3.73
N ARG A 75 -16.39 -13.86 3.62
CA ARG A 75 -17.19 -14.30 4.76
C ARG A 75 -16.96 -15.78 5.02
N LYS A 76 -16.65 -16.14 6.26
CA LYS A 76 -16.64 -17.54 6.71
C LYS A 76 -17.93 -17.85 7.45
N LYS A 77 -18.59 -18.95 7.10
CA LYS A 77 -19.77 -19.45 7.82
C LYS A 77 -19.39 -20.13 9.13
#